data_AF-A0A1Q6EFD9-F1
#
_entry.id   AF-A0A1Q6EFD9-F1
#
_cell.length_a   1.000
_cell.length_b   1.000
_cell.length_c   1.000
_cell.angle_alpha   90.00
_cell.angle_beta   90.00
_cell.angle_gamma   90.00
#
_symmetry.space_group_name_H-M   'P 1'
#
loop_
_entity.id
_entity.type
_entity.pdbx_description
1 polymer ?
#
loop_
_entity_poly.entity_id
_entity_poly.type
_entity_poly.pdbx_seq_one_letter_code
_entity_poly.pdbx_strand_id
1 'polypeptide(L)'
;MASVYFQPAGTDDTLTMTDCVVNNTSRNSIVNPETNERVWSYAVRIQGGKAVLSDVQVKAIQGAVAVGRGAVCDIMSGTYIVEDSEPGKGDGFYSLYVAREAIANVHGGNFASVRIAVFNGNEDDPASAFGYCYLYGGKYSSKGVNQSGEDFTLPEGYIYVPLTDEDPYKWEVVKG
;
A
#
# COMPACT_ATOMS: atom_id res chain seq x y z
N MET A 1 13.08 -2.29 7.51
CA MET A 1 13.58 -0.92 7.25
C MET A 1 13.17 -0.55 5.84
N ALA A 2 12.64 0.66 5.62
CA ALA A 2 12.21 1.08 4.29
C ALA A 2 13.40 1.40 3.38
N SER A 3 13.25 1.14 2.08
CA SER A 3 14.23 1.53 1.06
C SER A 3 14.07 3.01 0.71
N VAL A 4 12.83 3.51 0.75
CA VAL A 4 12.47 4.93 0.61
C VAL A 4 11.63 5.33 1.81
N TYR A 5 12.06 6.38 2.53
CA TYR A 5 11.33 6.95 3.66
C TYR A 5 11.14 8.45 3.42
N PHE A 6 9.89 8.86 3.25
CA PHE A 6 9.50 10.26 3.08
C PHE A 6 8.68 10.71 4.28
N GLN A 7 9.22 11.67 5.03
CA GLN A 7 8.55 12.34 6.13
C GLN A 7 8.96 13.81 6.09
N PRO A 8 8.21 14.65 5.38
CA PRO A 8 8.54 16.05 5.26
C PRO A 8 8.29 16.82 6.55
N ALA A 9 8.90 18.00 6.65
CA ALA A 9 8.63 18.94 7.74
C ALA A 9 7.37 19.77 7.46
N GLY A 10 7.05 20.03 6.18
CA GLY A 10 5.86 20.76 5.75
C GLY A 10 4.80 19.87 5.10
N THR A 11 3.55 20.29 5.13
CA THR A 11 2.42 19.58 4.48
C THR A 11 2.39 19.76 2.96
N ASP A 12 3.10 20.75 2.44
CA ASP A 12 3.15 21.07 1.00
C ASP A 12 4.29 20.37 0.25
N ASP A 13 5.22 19.76 1.00
CA ASP A 13 6.32 19.01 0.41
C ASP A 13 5.79 17.78 -0.34
N THR A 14 6.36 17.53 -1.51
CA THR A 14 5.91 16.48 -2.42
C THR A 14 7.04 15.53 -2.78
N LEU A 15 6.80 14.23 -2.62
CA LEU A 15 7.61 13.17 -3.22
C LEU A 15 7.08 12.84 -4.61
N THR A 16 7.93 12.83 -5.63
CA THR A 16 7.59 12.29 -6.95
C THR A 16 8.52 11.12 -7.28
N MET A 17 7.93 9.98 -7.61
CA MET A 17 8.64 8.80 -8.09
C MET A 17 8.15 8.46 -9.49
N THR A 18 9.05 8.44 -10.46
CA THR A 18 8.74 8.14 -11.86
C THR A 18 9.78 7.19 -12.42
N ASP A 19 9.36 6.11 -13.07
CA ASP A 19 10.26 5.12 -13.69
C ASP A 19 11.31 4.60 -12.68
N CYS A 20 10.82 4.22 -11.50
CA CYS A 20 11.67 3.84 -10.37
C CYS A 20 11.54 2.34 -10.09
N VAL A 21 12.67 1.68 -9.78
CA VAL A 21 12.69 0.30 -9.28
C VAL A 21 13.13 0.29 -7.82
N VAL A 22 12.30 -0.27 -6.94
CA VAL A 22 12.58 -0.39 -5.50
C VAL A 22 12.51 -1.86 -5.08
N ASN A 23 13.60 -2.37 -4.52
CA ASN A 23 13.64 -3.71 -3.96
C ASN A 23 13.81 -3.63 -2.44
N ASN A 24 13.07 -4.46 -1.70
CA ASN A 24 13.19 -4.55 -0.24
C ASN A 24 13.08 -5.99 0.25
N THR A 25 14.19 -6.55 0.73
CA THR A 25 14.24 -7.95 1.22
C THR A 25 14.03 -8.05 2.74
N SER A 26 13.67 -6.95 3.41
CA SER A 26 13.54 -6.92 4.85
C SER A 26 12.19 -7.46 5.29
N ARG A 27 12.23 -8.45 6.18
CA ARG A 27 11.08 -9.02 6.90
C ARG A 27 10.96 -8.56 8.35
N ASN A 28 11.72 -7.51 8.71
CA ASN A 28 11.94 -7.13 10.10
C ASN A 28 11.07 -5.93 10.52
N SER A 29 10.78 -5.82 11.82
CA SER A 29 10.24 -4.60 12.42
C SER A 29 11.26 -4.00 13.39
N ILE A 30 11.15 -2.70 13.61
CA ILE A 30 11.88 -2.00 14.69
C ILE A 30 10.88 -1.51 15.72
N VAL A 31 11.27 -1.49 16.99
CA VAL A 31 10.49 -0.85 18.05
C VAL A 31 11.20 0.46 18.39
N ASN A 32 10.48 1.57 18.32
CA ASN A 32 11.00 2.85 18.78
C ASN A 32 11.16 2.77 20.33
N PRO A 33 12.37 2.95 20.87
CA PRO A 33 12.59 2.82 22.31
C PRO A 33 11.92 3.92 23.16
N GLU A 34 11.61 5.08 22.56
CA GLU A 34 11.00 6.22 23.23
C GLU A 34 9.47 6.12 23.25
N THR A 35 8.87 5.64 22.16
CA THR A 35 7.40 5.54 22.04
C THR A 35 6.86 4.13 22.18
N ASN A 36 7.74 3.12 22.24
CA ASN A 36 7.41 1.70 22.16
C ASN A 36 6.61 1.29 20.91
N GLU A 37 6.57 2.17 19.90
CA GLU A 37 5.86 1.96 18.64
C GLU A 37 6.61 0.94 17.78
N ARG A 38 5.92 -0.12 17.32
CA ARG A 38 6.48 -1.07 16.37
C ARG A 38 6.24 -0.58 14.93
N VAL A 39 7.32 -0.52 14.17
CA VAL A 39 7.32 -0.14 12.76
C VAL A 39 7.71 -1.34 11.90
N TRP A 40 6.80 -1.76 11.03
CA TRP A 40 7.01 -2.83 10.05
C TRP A 40 7.75 -2.31 8.80
N SER A 41 8.43 -3.21 8.11
CA SER A 41 9.17 -2.91 6.89
C SER A 41 8.24 -2.81 5.68
N TYR A 42 8.18 -1.61 5.09
CA TYR A 42 7.61 -1.37 3.77
C TYR A 42 8.69 -0.78 2.87
N ALA A 43 8.77 -1.21 1.61
CA ALA A 43 9.81 -0.75 0.69
C ALA A 43 9.78 0.78 0.49
N VAL A 44 8.58 1.35 0.39
CA VAL A 44 8.32 2.79 0.35
C VAL A 44 7.41 3.14 1.52
N ARG A 45 7.81 4.12 2.34
CA ARG A 45 7.00 4.62 3.44
C ARG A 45 6.86 6.14 3.35
N ILE A 46 5.62 6.60 3.28
CA ILE A 46 5.22 7.99 3.09
C ILE A 46 4.46 8.42 4.36
N GLN A 47 4.93 9.45 5.06
CA GLN A 47 4.46 9.87 6.37
C GLN A 47 4.27 11.40 6.39
N GLY A 48 3.07 11.88 6.08
CA GLY A 48 2.76 13.29 5.81
C GLY A 48 3.09 13.76 4.38
N GLY A 49 2.69 14.99 4.07
CA GLY A 49 2.91 15.62 2.75
C GLY A 49 2.11 14.99 1.61
N LYS A 50 2.60 15.19 0.39
CA LYS A 50 2.02 14.62 -0.83
C LYS A 50 3.01 13.67 -1.51
N ALA A 51 2.49 12.65 -2.20
CA ALA A 51 3.30 11.77 -3.02
C ALA A 51 2.60 11.44 -4.34
N VAL A 52 3.37 11.37 -5.42
CA VAL A 52 2.89 10.92 -6.73
C VAL A 52 3.81 9.81 -7.23
N LEU A 53 3.25 8.62 -7.45
CA LEU A 53 3.98 7.43 -7.89
C LEU A 53 3.48 7.06 -9.29
N SER A 54 4.36 7.11 -10.29
CA SER A 54 4.04 6.75 -11.67
C SER A 54 5.09 5.79 -12.21
N ASP A 55 4.66 4.70 -12.82
CA ASP A 55 5.54 3.67 -13.38
C ASP A 55 6.61 3.19 -12.38
N VAL A 56 6.19 2.95 -11.14
CA VAL A 56 7.08 2.46 -10.07
C VAL A 56 6.97 0.95 -9.99
N GLN A 57 8.10 0.27 -9.98
CA GLN A 57 8.19 -1.18 -9.77
C GLN A 57 8.74 -1.45 -8.37
N VAL A 58 7.94 -2.11 -7.54
CA VAL A 58 8.33 -2.50 -6.18
C VAL A 58 8.27 -4.00 -6.06
N LYS A 59 9.37 -4.61 -5.62
CA LYS A 59 9.40 -5.99 -5.13
C LYS A 59 9.83 -6.00 -3.68
N ALA A 60 8.97 -6.50 -2.80
CA ALA A 60 9.18 -6.48 -1.36
C ALA A 60 8.85 -7.82 -0.71
N ILE A 61 9.41 -8.04 0.49
CA ILE A 61 9.05 -9.18 1.33
C ILE A 61 7.89 -8.85 2.27
N GLN A 62 8.03 -7.86 3.14
CA GLN A 62 7.00 -7.60 4.15
C GLN A 62 5.89 -6.66 3.65
N GLY A 63 6.22 -5.60 2.92
CA GLY A 63 5.23 -4.69 2.34
C GLY A 63 5.83 -3.79 1.27
N ALA A 64 5.06 -3.41 0.27
CA ALA A 64 5.56 -2.58 -0.82
C ALA A 64 5.43 -1.09 -0.48
N VAL A 65 4.21 -0.56 -0.28
CA VAL A 65 3.98 0.85 0.03
C VAL A 65 3.15 1.00 1.31
N ALA A 66 3.61 1.84 2.24
CA ALA A 66 2.84 2.28 3.39
C ALA A 66 2.65 3.79 3.38
N VAL A 67 1.40 4.24 3.48
CA VAL A 67 1.01 5.66 3.50
C VAL A 67 0.38 5.97 4.87
N GLY A 68 0.90 6.99 5.55
CA GLY A 68 0.53 7.30 6.92
C GLY A 68 0.59 8.78 7.28
N ARG A 69 0.10 9.10 8.48
CA ARG A 69 0.22 10.41 9.15
C ARG A 69 -0.29 11.57 8.28
N GLY A 70 -1.52 11.42 7.76
CA GLY A 70 -2.19 12.45 6.96
C GLY A 70 -1.60 12.69 5.57
N ALA A 71 -0.69 11.82 5.08
CA ALA A 71 -0.20 11.95 3.72
C ALA A 71 -1.30 11.75 2.68
N VAL A 72 -1.16 12.41 1.52
CA VAL A 72 -1.98 12.13 0.34
C VAL A 72 -1.08 11.54 -0.74
N CYS A 73 -1.35 10.31 -1.17
CA CYS A 73 -0.56 9.59 -2.14
C CYS A 73 -1.40 9.24 -3.39
N ASP A 74 -1.03 9.80 -4.54
CA ASP A 74 -1.61 9.46 -5.82
C ASP A 74 -0.73 8.41 -6.52
N ILE A 75 -1.27 7.21 -6.70
CA ILE A 75 -0.61 6.11 -7.40
C ILE A 75 -1.19 6.03 -8.81
N MET A 76 -0.43 6.50 -9.78
CA MET A 76 -0.84 6.62 -11.18
C MET A 76 -0.71 5.28 -11.92
N SER A 77 0.42 4.59 -11.72
CA SER A 77 0.72 3.29 -12.34
C SER A 77 1.90 2.62 -11.64
N GLY A 78 2.20 1.38 -12.03
CA GLY A 78 3.32 0.63 -11.50
C GLY A 78 2.98 -0.83 -11.20
N THR A 79 3.94 -1.55 -10.64
CA THR A 79 3.78 -2.95 -10.22
C THR A 79 4.33 -3.11 -8.80
N TYR A 80 3.50 -3.58 -7.87
CA TYR A 80 3.76 -3.61 -6.42
C TYR A 80 3.57 -5.03 -5.88
N ILE A 81 4.66 -5.78 -5.84
CA ILE A 81 4.66 -7.21 -5.52
C ILE A 81 5.22 -7.43 -4.12
N VAL A 82 4.47 -8.19 -3.33
CA VAL A 82 4.85 -8.64 -1.99
C VAL A 82 4.80 -10.16 -1.95
N GLU A 83 5.95 -10.76 -1.70
CA GLU A 83 6.13 -12.21 -1.58
C GLU A 83 6.57 -12.55 -0.15
N ASP A 84 6.22 -13.73 0.35
CA ASP A 84 6.84 -14.21 1.58
C ASP A 84 8.36 -14.34 1.41
N SER A 85 9.11 -14.21 2.51
CA SER A 85 10.56 -14.39 2.48
C SER A 85 10.95 -15.80 2.04
N GLU A 86 10.08 -16.76 2.30
CA GLU A 86 10.14 -18.16 1.88
C GLU A 86 8.70 -18.63 1.60
N PRO A 87 8.45 -19.50 0.60
CA PRO A 87 7.10 -19.93 0.25
C PRO A 87 6.29 -20.44 1.46
N GLY A 88 5.14 -19.81 1.73
CA GLY A 88 4.19 -20.23 2.77
C GLY A 88 4.54 -19.77 4.18
N LYS A 89 5.56 -18.93 4.36
CA LYS A 89 5.97 -18.40 5.66
C LYS A 89 4.96 -17.41 6.25
N GLY A 90 4.17 -16.76 5.40
CA GLY A 90 3.16 -15.79 5.79
C GLY A 90 3.74 -14.51 6.40
N ASP A 91 4.96 -14.11 6.05
CA ASP A 91 5.58 -12.86 6.51
C ASP A 91 5.48 -11.70 5.51
N GLY A 92 4.88 -11.94 4.34
CA GLY A 92 4.41 -10.91 3.43
C GLY A 92 3.02 -10.38 3.82
N PHE A 93 2.89 -9.05 3.90
CA PHE A 93 1.67 -8.36 4.30
C PHE A 93 0.93 -7.76 3.12
N TYR A 94 1.13 -6.49 2.79
CA TYR A 94 0.27 -5.76 1.85
C TYR A 94 1.11 -5.05 0.79
N SER A 95 0.64 -5.05 -0.46
CA SER A 95 1.23 -4.22 -1.52
C SER A 95 1.01 -2.74 -1.22
N LEU A 96 -0.17 -2.40 -0.70
CA LEU A 96 -0.48 -1.06 -0.22
C LEU A 96 -1.14 -1.13 1.15
N TYR A 97 -0.58 -0.39 2.10
CA TYR A 97 -1.16 -0.17 3.42
C TYR A 97 -1.40 1.32 3.69
N VAL A 98 -2.58 1.67 4.17
CA VAL A 98 -2.94 3.06 4.49
C VAL A 98 -3.47 3.18 5.91
N ALA A 99 -2.91 4.12 6.69
CA ALA A 99 -3.31 4.33 8.08
C ALA A 99 -3.19 5.80 8.53
N ARG A 100 -3.67 6.11 9.74
CA ARG A 100 -3.48 7.41 10.41
C ARG A 100 -3.88 8.61 9.56
N GLU A 101 -5.15 8.68 9.17
CA GLU A 101 -5.75 9.76 8.39
C GLU A 101 -5.17 9.96 6.98
N ALA A 102 -4.24 9.11 6.55
CA ALA A 102 -3.67 9.19 5.23
C ALA A 102 -4.69 8.75 4.16
N ILE A 103 -4.50 9.27 2.96
CA ILE A 103 -5.31 8.99 1.79
C ILE A 103 -4.41 8.42 0.69
N ALA A 104 -4.83 7.29 0.10
CA ALA A 104 -4.25 6.80 -1.14
C ALA A 104 -5.31 6.80 -2.25
N ASN A 105 -5.02 7.48 -3.36
CA ASN A 105 -5.82 7.45 -4.58
C ASN A 105 -5.10 6.57 -5.60
N VAL A 106 -5.68 5.42 -5.95
CA VAL A 106 -5.08 4.47 -6.88
C VAL A 106 -5.78 4.59 -8.22
N HIS A 107 -5.11 5.20 -9.19
CA HIS A 107 -5.63 5.39 -10.55
C HIS A 107 -5.30 4.20 -11.46
N GLY A 108 -4.28 3.41 -11.11
CA GLY A 108 -3.85 2.26 -11.88
C GLY A 108 -2.66 1.56 -11.27
N GLY A 109 -2.21 0.49 -11.94
CA GLY A 109 -1.10 -0.36 -11.51
C GLY A 109 -1.53 -1.76 -11.11
N ASN A 110 -0.54 -2.59 -10.78
CA ASN A 110 -0.71 -4.00 -10.50
C ASN A 110 -0.24 -4.30 -9.07
N PHE A 111 -1.13 -4.81 -8.22
CA PHE A 111 -0.88 -5.02 -6.80
C PHE A 111 -1.06 -6.50 -6.47
N ALA A 112 0.02 -7.18 -6.12
CA ALA A 112 -0.05 -8.57 -5.71
C ALA A 112 0.62 -8.77 -4.36
N SER A 113 -0.13 -9.34 -3.43
CA SER A 113 0.38 -9.88 -2.18
C SER A 113 -0.15 -11.29 -1.97
N VAL A 114 0.64 -12.11 -1.29
CA VAL A 114 0.26 -13.43 -0.78
C VAL A 114 -0.93 -13.38 0.20
N ARG A 115 -1.13 -12.24 0.89
CA ARG A 115 -2.29 -11.99 1.75
C ARG A 115 -3.33 -11.13 1.03
N ILE A 116 -3.49 -9.89 1.47
CA ILE A 116 -4.42 -8.91 0.90
C ILE A 116 -3.57 -7.91 0.10
N ALA A 117 -3.97 -7.60 -1.13
CA ALA A 117 -3.23 -6.67 -1.98
C ALA A 117 -3.22 -5.25 -1.39
N VAL A 118 -4.40 -4.74 -1.02
CA VAL A 118 -4.58 -3.39 -0.47
C VAL A 118 -5.38 -3.44 0.82
N PHE A 119 -4.84 -2.84 1.87
CA PHE A 119 -5.45 -2.84 3.20
C PHE A 119 -5.43 -1.43 3.82
N ASN A 120 -6.51 -1.03 4.48
CA ASN A 120 -6.52 0.17 5.33
C ASN A 120 -6.84 -0.18 6.78
N GLY A 121 -6.21 0.53 7.70
CA GLY A 121 -6.35 0.28 9.13
C GLY A 121 -5.86 1.46 9.97
N ASN A 122 -5.63 1.22 11.25
CA ASN A 122 -5.16 2.19 12.23
C ASN A 122 -3.85 1.78 12.93
N GLU A 123 -3.01 0.98 12.26
CA GLU A 123 -1.78 0.38 12.82
C GLU A 123 -2.00 -0.48 14.07
N ASP A 124 -3.18 -1.11 14.19
CA ASP A 124 -3.60 -1.88 15.37
C ASP A 124 -3.60 -1.05 16.67
N ASP A 125 -3.70 0.28 16.54
CA ASP A 125 -3.82 1.21 17.65
C ASP A 125 -5.26 1.77 17.68
N PRO A 126 -6.10 1.38 18.66
CA PRO A 126 -7.47 1.87 18.78
C PRO A 126 -7.59 3.39 18.95
N ALA A 127 -6.53 4.08 19.37
CA ALA A 127 -6.52 5.54 19.50
C ALA A 127 -6.15 6.24 18.17
N SER A 128 -5.59 5.51 17.21
CA SER A 128 -5.24 6.03 15.90
C SER A 128 -6.43 6.01 14.94
N ALA A 129 -6.51 7.02 14.10
CA ALA A 129 -7.52 7.08 13.05
C ALA A 129 -7.19 6.11 11.89
N PHE A 130 -8.24 5.68 11.19
CA PHE A 130 -8.10 4.86 9.99
C PHE A 130 -7.46 5.65 8.84
N GLY A 131 -6.75 4.94 7.95
CA GLY A 131 -6.43 5.46 6.62
C GLY A 131 -7.58 5.26 5.65
N TYR A 132 -7.52 5.91 4.49
CA TYR A 132 -8.54 5.86 3.44
C TYR A 132 -7.89 5.49 2.11
N CYS A 133 -8.54 4.60 1.37
CA CYS A 133 -8.06 4.17 0.05
C CYS A 133 -9.19 4.23 -0.96
N TYR A 134 -8.95 4.90 -2.08
CA TYR A 134 -9.90 5.05 -3.17
C TYR A 134 -9.31 4.42 -4.42
N LEU A 135 -9.96 3.37 -4.93
CA LEU A 135 -9.50 2.63 -6.10
C LEU A 135 -10.30 3.08 -7.33
N TYR A 136 -9.64 3.73 -8.26
CA TYR A 136 -10.17 4.20 -9.55
C TYR A 136 -9.66 3.37 -10.74
N GLY A 137 -8.85 2.35 -10.49
CA GLY A 137 -8.27 1.51 -11.55
C GLY A 137 -7.32 0.46 -10.99
N GLY A 138 -6.75 -0.36 -11.87
CA GLY A 138 -5.66 -1.30 -11.54
C GLY A 138 -6.11 -2.75 -11.36
N LYS A 139 -5.11 -3.64 -11.26
CA LYS A 139 -5.27 -5.09 -11.11
C LYS A 139 -4.76 -5.56 -9.76
N TYR A 140 -5.46 -6.51 -9.14
CA TYR A 140 -5.24 -6.89 -7.75
C TYR A 140 -5.32 -8.40 -7.54
N SER A 141 -4.44 -8.94 -6.69
CA SER A 141 -4.50 -10.37 -6.28
C SER A 141 -5.67 -10.68 -5.34
N SER A 142 -6.25 -9.66 -4.72
CA SER A 142 -7.47 -9.70 -3.90
C SER A 142 -8.24 -8.39 -4.06
N LYS A 143 -9.52 -8.35 -3.68
CA LYS A 143 -10.17 -7.05 -3.45
C LYS A 143 -9.46 -6.32 -2.30
N GLY A 144 -9.57 -4.99 -2.28
CA GLY A 144 -9.13 -4.18 -1.14
C GLY A 144 -10.04 -4.42 0.06
N VAL A 145 -9.47 -4.53 1.26
CA VAL A 145 -10.19 -4.91 2.48
C VAL A 145 -9.81 -3.99 3.64
N ASN A 146 -10.79 -3.62 4.47
CA ASN A 146 -10.57 -2.80 5.65
C ASN A 146 -10.23 -3.65 6.89
N GLN A 147 -9.82 -3.00 7.98
CA GLN A 147 -9.47 -3.70 9.22
C GLN A 147 -10.63 -4.47 9.87
N SER A 148 -11.87 -4.15 9.53
CA SER A 148 -13.05 -4.93 9.93
C SER A 148 -13.26 -6.20 9.08
N GLY A 149 -12.48 -6.39 8.02
CA GLY A 149 -12.55 -7.52 7.11
C GLY A 149 -13.54 -7.33 5.96
N GLU A 150 -14.08 -6.12 5.77
CA GLU A 150 -15.03 -5.82 4.70
C GLU A 150 -14.31 -5.35 3.43
N ASP A 151 -14.86 -5.73 2.27
CA ASP A 151 -14.42 -5.20 0.98
C ASP A 151 -14.56 -3.66 0.95
N PHE A 152 -13.63 -2.98 0.29
CA PHE A 152 -13.74 -1.54 0.07
C PHE A 152 -15.00 -1.18 -0.69
N THR A 153 -15.67 -0.13 -0.23
CA THR A 153 -16.63 0.61 -1.06
C THR A 153 -15.83 1.39 -2.09
N LEU A 154 -16.00 1.05 -3.37
CA LEU A 154 -15.34 1.75 -4.46
C LEU A 154 -15.96 3.14 -4.67
N PRO A 155 -15.19 4.11 -5.21
CA PRO A 155 -15.73 5.38 -5.68
C PRO A 155 -16.90 5.18 -6.65
N GLU A 156 -17.82 6.15 -6.69
CA GLU A 156 -19.01 6.10 -7.55
C GLU A 156 -18.63 5.85 -9.02
N GLY A 157 -19.33 4.89 -9.66
CA GLY A 157 -19.09 4.51 -11.04
C GLY A 157 -17.92 3.55 -11.26
N TYR A 158 -17.27 3.06 -10.20
CA TYR A 158 -16.22 2.04 -10.29
C TYR A 158 -16.69 0.71 -9.71
N ILE A 159 -16.27 -0.39 -10.35
CA ILE A 159 -16.64 -1.76 -9.98
C ILE A 159 -15.42 -2.68 -10.00
N TYR A 160 -15.48 -3.74 -9.19
CA TYR A 160 -14.57 -4.88 -9.32
C TYR A 160 -15.08 -5.82 -10.42
N VAL A 161 -14.23 -6.14 -11.38
CA VAL A 161 -14.45 -7.16 -12.42
C VAL A 161 -13.51 -8.34 -12.16
N PRO A 162 -14.00 -9.59 -12.13
CA PRO A 162 -13.13 -10.75 -12.00
C PRO A 162 -12.26 -10.93 -13.25
N LEU A 163 -10.99 -11.26 -13.04
CA LEU A 163 -10.06 -11.64 -14.10
C LEU A 163 -9.91 -13.15 -14.15
N THR A 164 -9.81 -13.68 -15.37
CA THR A 164 -9.49 -15.10 -15.65
C THR A 164 -8.15 -15.17 -16.36
N ASP A 165 -7.31 -16.13 -16.00
CA ASP A 165 -6.01 -16.41 -16.65
C ASP A 165 -4.94 -15.30 -16.52
N GLU A 166 -5.04 -14.43 -15.51
CA GLU A 166 -4.08 -13.35 -15.23
C GLU A 166 -3.35 -13.51 -13.88
N ASP A 167 -2.91 -14.72 -13.52
CA ASP A 167 -2.21 -14.98 -12.25
C ASP A 167 -0.99 -14.04 -12.05
N PRO A 168 -0.84 -13.38 -10.88
CA PRO A 168 -1.58 -13.56 -9.62
C PRO A 168 -2.84 -12.70 -9.47
N TYR A 169 -3.20 -11.90 -10.47
CA TYR A 169 -4.31 -10.96 -10.41
C TYR A 169 -5.65 -11.67 -10.63
N LYS A 170 -6.62 -11.33 -9.77
CA LYS A 170 -7.95 -11.94 -9.75
C LYS A 170 -9.05 -10.91 -9.96
N TRP A 171 -8.75 -9.63 -9.76
CA TRP A 171 -9.70 -8.54 -9.84
C TRP A 171 -9.10 -7.36 -10.56
N GLU A 172 -9.89 -6.70 -11.38
CA GLU A 172 -9.59 -5.40 -11.95
C GLU A 172 -10.63 -4.40 -11.45
N VAL A 173 -10.19 -3.20 -11.11
CA VAL A 173 -11.10 -2.07 -10.89
C VAL A 173 -11.21 -1.31 -12.20
N VAL A 174 -12.43 -1.15 -12.69
CA VAL A 174 -12.73 -0.42 -13.93
C VAL A 174 -13.90 0.53 -13.71
N LYS A 175 -14.05 1.49 -14.61
CA LYS A 175 -15.26 2.31 -14.68
C LYS A 175 -16.40 1.47 -15.28
N GLY A 176 -17.52 1.39 -14.56
CA GLY A 176 -18.72 0.62 -14.93
C GLY A 176 -19.65 1.33 -15.90
#